data_AF-A0A369ANQ6-F1
#
_entry.id   AF-A0A369ANQ6-F1
#
_cell.length_a   1.000
_cell.length_b   1.000
_cell.length_c   1.000
_cell.angle_alpha   90.00
_cell.angle_beta   90.00
_cell.angle_gamma   90.00
#
_symmetry.space_group_name_H-M   'P 1'
#
loop_
_entity.id
_entity.type
_entity.pdbx_description
1 polymer ?
#
loop_
_entity_poly.entity_id
_entity_poly.type
_entity_poly.pdbx_seq_one_letter_code
_entity_poly.pdbx_strand_id
1 'polypeptide(L)'
;MFSNLLQVDVLQKIILNIVTVSFWEALFLVIFTYILMGEFAYLEQPEEDEFERLIQKSDYGRVFIPALVGGTTSSILRYTGAALQVSLPLFILSILITIILFGDIFNNSTAAKWILRASAFCLLGIVAMFSSEYLYIPIVIYGTGNSMYEINNNPFLNFALSLPAIIMQYLALAILIAKKRTLSKTIIFKTIFESKLLSTITIFLLIFDIGLMLAIGKLVVFDKILINYSLFVQLLVIISTFLFPILNISVLIWSVYYISNKEKSRQEKASDSIRCLIEKIQSSMDEDNNNAGQIKLNMLSFNYDLLEIADYLSTNNKKGERSNE
;
A
#
# COMPACT_ATOMS: atom_id res chain seq x y z
N MET A 1 9.29 35.39 -6.36
CA MET A 1 8.83 34.27 -5.49
C MET A 1 9.89 33.83 -4.49
N PHE A 2 11.13 33.55 -4.90
CA PHE A 2 12.19 33.08 -3.98
C PHE A 2 12.82 34.16 -3.07
N SER A 3 12.68 35.46 -3.36
CA SER A 3 13.19 36.55 -2.50
C SER A 3 12.54 36.57 -1.11
N ASN A 4 11.32 36.06 -0.98
CA ASN A 4 10.58 36.02 0.28
C ASN A 4 10.95 34.80 1.15
N LEU A 5 11.60 33.77 0.58
CA LEU A 5 12.05 32.58 1.32
C LEU A 5 13.19 32.89 2.30
N LEU A 6 13.97 33.93 2.03
CA LEU A 6 15.08 34.37 2.87
C LEU A 6 14.65 35.36 3.96
N GLN A 7 13.36 35.71 4.03
CA GLN A 7 12.84 36.47 5.17
C GLN A 7 12.88 35.60 6.42
N VAL A 8 13.43 36.14 7.51
CA VAL A 8 13.64 35.43 8.77
C VAL A 8 12.33 34.80 9.28
N ASP A 9 11.22 35.52 9.16
CA ASP A 9 9.91 35.05 9.61
C ASP A 9 9.42 33.82 8.83
N VAL A 10 9.65 33.78 7.51
CA VAL A 10 9.27 32.65 6.66
C VAL A 10 10.16 31.44 6.95
N LEU A 11 11.47 31.67 7.10
CA LEU A 11 12.42 30.62 7.43
C LEU A 11 12.11 29.98 8.79
N GLN A 12 11.77 30.79 9.80
CA GLN A 12 11.35 30.30 11.12
C GLN A 12 10.08 29.43 11.03
N LYS A 13 9.07 29.86 10.26
CA LYS A 13 7.85 29.08 10.04
C LYS A 13 8.15 27.74 9.36
N ILE A 14 9.03 27.73 8.36
CA ILE A 14 9.46 26.50 7.67
C ILE A 14 10.14 25.55 8.66
N ILE A 15 11.15 26.03 9.41
CA ILE A 15 11.89 25.19 10.38
C ILE A 15 10.94 24.63 11.43
N LEU A 16 10.07 25.48 11.99
CA LEU A 16 9.13 25.07 13.03
C LEU A 16 8.17 24.01 12.50
N ASN A 17 7.64 24.18 11.29
CA ASN A 17 6.74 23.22 10.66
C ASN A 17 7.42 21.88 10.33
N ILE A 18 8.70 21.90 9.91
CA ILE A 18 9.48 20.69 9.70
C ILE A 18 9.56 19.90 11.02
N VAL A 19 10.00 20.54 12.10
CA VAL A 19 10.23 19.89 13.40
C VAL A 19 8.93 19.38 14.05
N THR A 20 7.83 20.10 13.85
CA THR A 20 6.58 19.82 14.58
C THR A 20 5.61 18.93 13.81
N VAL A 21 5.57 19.00 12.48
CA VAL A 21 4.54 18.32 11.68
C VAL A 21 5.16 17.52 10.55
N SER A 22 5.76 18.19 9.58
CA SER A 22 6.06 17.58 8.28
C SER A 22 7.13 16.50 8.32
N PHE A 23 8.08 16.57 9.28
CA PHE A 23 9.03 15.48 9.49
C PHE A 23 8.34 14.21 9.99
N TRP A 24 7.40 14.32 10.93
CA TRP A 24 6.71 13.17 11.52
C TRP A 24 5.76 12.50 10.53
N GLU A 25 5.05 13.27 9.73
CA GLU A 25 4.21 12.75 8.63
C GLU A 25 5.06 12.00 7.59
N ALA A 26 6.18 12.60 7.17
CA ALA A 26 7.10 11.97 6.23
C ALA A 26 7.77 10.72 6.83
N LEU A 27 8.13 10.76 8.12
CA LEU A 27 8.71 9.63 8.84
C LEU A 27 7.72 8.47 8.95
N PHE A 28 6.45 8.75 9.28
CA PHE A 28 5.38 7.76 9.24
C PHE A 28 5.31 7.11 7.85
N LEU A 29 5.26 7.91 6.78
CA LEU A 29 5.11 7.42 5.42
C LEU A 29 6.26 6.48 5.01
N VAL A 30 7.49 6.87 5.34
CA VAL A 30 8.70 6.08 5.04
C VAL A 30 8.70 4.76 5.82
N ILE A 31 8.48 4.80 7.14
CA ILE A 31 8.47 3.58 7.96
C ILE A 31 7.31 2.67 7.56
N PHE A 32 6.12 3.22 7.32
CA PHE A 32 4.96 2.48 6.84
C PHE A 32 5.27 1.73 5.54
N THR A 33 5.89 2.42 4.58
CA THR A 33 6.30 1.84 3.31
C THR A 33 7.26 0.67 3.52
N TYR A 34 8.34 0.86 4.27
CA TYR A 34 9.34 -0.19 4.52
C TYR A 34 8.78 -1.37 5.33
N ILE A 35 7.87 -1.12 6.28
CA ILE A 35 7.18 -2.18 7.03
C ILE A 35 6.36 -3.07 6.09
N LEU A 36 5.57 -2.47 5.18
CA LEU A 36 4.75 -3.23 4.24
C LEU A 36 5.58 -3.94 3.17
N MET A 37 6.73 -3.36 2.78
CA MET A 37 7.69 -4.02 1.90
C MET A 37 8.37 -5.23 2.56
N GLY A 38 8.37 -5.30 3.90
CA GLY A 38 9.03 -6.36 4.65
C GLY A 38 10.53 -6.11 4.88
N GLU A 39 11.03 -4.90 4.66
CA GLU A 39 12.47 -4.58 4.81
C GLU A 39 12.95 -4.69 6.27
N PHE A 40 12.06 -4.55 7.25
CA PHE A 40 12.37 -4.85 8.66
C PHE A 40 11.92 -6.25 9.08
N ALA A 41 12.19 -7.28 8.25
CA ALA A 41 11.87 -8.69 8.56
C ALA A 41 12.80 -9.29 9.63
N TYR A 42 13.99 -8.72 9.84
CA TYR A 42 14.90 -9.13 10.92
C TYR A 42 14.30 -8.94 12.33
N LEU A 43 13.22 -8.16 12.46
CA LEU A 43 12.43 -8.10 13.70
C LEU A 43 11.70 -9.42 14.03
N GLU A 44 11.67 -10.40 13.13
CA GLU A 44 11.01 -11.71 13.33
C GLU A 44 11.92 -12.78 13.97
N GLN A 45 13.24 -12.63 13.88
CA GLN A 45 14.22 -13.58 14.41
C GLN A 45 15.05 -12.89 15.49
N PRO A 46 14.63 -12.93 16.76
CA PRO A 46 15.51 -12.54 17.85
C PRO A 46 16.61 -13.60 17.94
N GLU A 47 17.75 -13.36 17.30
CA GLU A 47 19.00 -14.01 17.75
C GLU A 47 19.24 -13.57 19.19
N GLU A 48 19.52 -14.53 20.07
CA GLU A 48 19.21 -14.51 21.51
C GLU A 48 19.79 -13.36 22.35
N ASP A 49 20.60 -12.44 21.82
CA ASP A 49 21.23 -11.38 22.61
C ASP A 49 21.30 -9.98 21.94
N GLU A 50 20.75 -9.79 20.74
CA GLU A 50 20.70 -8.46 20.12
C GLU A 50 19.27 -8.11 19.69
N PHE A 51 18.76 -6.99 20.22
CA PHE A 51 17.85 -6.01 19.61
C PHE A 51 16.72 -5.51 20.53
N GLU A 52 17.05 -4.54 21.41
CA GLU A 52 16.08 -3.65 22.07
C GLU A 52 15.45 -2.60 21.12
N ARG A 53 15.83 -2.54 19.83
CA ARG A 53 15.57 -1.38 18.95
C ARG A 53 14.82 -1.74 17.67
N LEU A 54 13.79 -0.96 17.35
CA LEU A 54 12.93 -1.10 16.16
C LEU A 54 13.68 -0.89 14.84
N ILE A 55 14.72 -0.04 14.84
CA ILE A 55 15.50 0.33 13.66
C ILE A 55 16.98 0.14 14.01
N GLN A 56 17.71 -0.60 13.18
CA GLN A 56 19.16 -0.76 13.32
C GLN A 56 19.89 0.53 12.94
N LYS A 57 21.09 0.77 13.49
CA LYS A 57 21.89 1.96 13.18
C LYS A 57 22.17 2.11 11.67
N SER A 58 22.30 1.00 10.96
CA SER A 58 22.47 0.93 9.50
C SER A 58 21.27 1.48 8.73
N ASP A 59 20.05 1.31 9.26
CA ASP A 59 18.82 1.73 8.58
C ASP A 59 18.45 3.20 8.83
N TYR A 60 19.19 3.90 9.71
CA TYR A 60 18.90 5.30 10.03
C TYR A 60 18.97 6.18 8.79
N GLY A 61 19.99 6.00 7.93
CA GLY A 61 20.08 6.74 6.68
C GLY A 61 18.88 6.49 5.76
N ARG A 62 18.45 5.24 5.68
CA ARG A 62 17.34 4.81 4.82
C ARG A 62 15.99 5.36 5.25
N VAL A 63 15.80 5.59 6.55
CA VAL A 63 14.53 6.09 7.10
C VAL A 63 14.55 7.61 7.27
N PHE A 64 15.56 8.15 7.93
CA PHE A 64 15.58 9.55 8.33
C PHE A 64 15.87 10.50 7.17
N ILE A 65 16.68 10.11 6.18
CA ILE A 65 16.99 11.00 5.05
C ILE A 65 15.75 11.21 4.16
N PRO A 66 15.02 10.17 3.72
CA PRO A 66 13.78 10.38 2.98
C PRO A 66 12.73 11.17 3.76
N ALA A 67 12.60 10.93 5.07
CA ALA A 67 11.69 11.67 5.93
C ALA A 67 12.06 13.16 6.02
N LEU A 68 13.35 13.47 6.20
CA LEU A 68 13.84 14.85 6.25
C LEU A 68 13.63 15.57 4.92
N VAL A 69 13.94 14.90 3.80
CA VAL A 69 13.74 15.47 2.46
C VAL A 69 12.25 15.73 2.21
N GLY A 70 11.39 14.73 2.47
CA GLY A 70 9.94 14.88 2.35
C GLY A 70 9.38 16.01 3.19
N GLY A 71 9.73 16.06 4.48
CA GLY A 71 9.28 17.09 5.41
C GLY A 71 9.75 18.50 5.00
N THR A 72 10.97 18.61 4.50
CA THR A 72 11.54 19.86 3.97
C THR A 72 10.82 20.30 2.69
N THR A 73 10.65 19.39 1.73
CA THR A 73 9.94 19.67 0.47
C THR A 73 8.51 20.13 0.74
N SER A 74 7.76 19.41 1.58
CA SER A 74 6.39 19.76 1.95
C SER A 74 6.31 21.15 2.60
N SER A 75 7.22 21.45 3.54
CA SER A 75 7.23 22.74 4.24
C SER A 75 7.58 23.90 3.33
N ILE A 76 8.59 23.75 2.46
CA ILE A 76 8.96 24.79 1.47
C ILE A 76 7.78 25.06 0.54
N LEU A 77 7.14 24.02 0.01
CA LEU A 77 6.01 24.18 -0.92
C LEU A 77 4.80 24.85 -0.24
N ARG A 78 4.51 24.48 1.02
CA ARG A 78 3.44 25.09 1.82
C ARG A 78 3.66 26.60 2.03
N TYR A 79 4.86 27.01 2.47
CA TYR A 79 5.14 28.42 2.79
C TYR A 79 5.52 29.29 1.58
N THR A 80 5.81 28.69 0.42
CA THR A 80 5.97 29.43 -0.85
C THR A 80 4.65 29.74 -1.53
N GLY A 81 3.53 29.19 -1.03
CA GLY A 81 2.21 29.36 -1.63
C GLY A 81 2.02 28.55 -2.90
N ALA A 82 2.79 27.45 -3.07
CA ALA A 82 2.59 26.53 -4.18
C ALA A 82 1.16 25.96 -4.12
N ALA A 83 0.50 25.90 -5.29
CA ALA A 83 -0.84 25.35 -5.37
C ALA A 83 -0.84 23.86 -4.94
N LEU A 84 -1.91 23.40 -4.29
CA LEU A 84 -2.00 22.04 -3.75
C LEU A 84 -1.70 20.98 -4.82
N GLN A 85 -2.16 21.21 -6.05
CA GLN A 85 -1.98 20.33 -7.21
C GLN A 85 -0.52 20.14 -7.62
N VAL A 86 0.35 21.10 -7.30
CA VAL A 86 1.79 21.03 -7.56
C VAL A 86 2.53 20.54 -6.32
N SER A 87 2.12 21.01 -5.14
CA SER A 87 2.81 20.72 -3.89
C SER A 87 2.82 19.22 -3.55
N LEU A 88 1.69 18.53 -3.74
CA LEU A 88 1.57 17.13 -3.36
C LEU A 88 2.38 16.21 -4.28
N PRO A 89 2.26 16.26 -5.62
CA PRO A 89 3.07 15.40 -6.48
C PRO A 89 4.57 15.56 -6.23
N LEU A 90 5.06 16.79 -5.97
CA LEU A 90 6.46 17.02 -5.64
C LEU A 90 6.88 16.42 -4.29
N PHE A 91 6.02 16.49 -3.27
CA PHE A 91 6.24 15.82 -2.00
C PHE A 91 6.30 14.29 -2.16
N ILE A 92 5.36 13.70 -2.90
CA ILE A 92 5.32 12.26 -3.16
C ILE A 92 6.58 11.82 -3.92
N LEU A 93 6.93 12.55 -4.98
CA LEU A 93 8.10 12.26 -5.79
C LEU A 93 9.40 12.41 -4.99
N SER A 94 9.53 13.43 -4.13
CA SER A 94 10.75 13.61 -3.35
C SER A 94 10.98 12.48 -2.36
N ILE A 95 9.92 11.99 -1.70
CA ILE A 95 9.98 10.82 -0.82
C ILE A 95 10.27 9.55 -1.62
N LEU A 96 9.57 9.31 -2.73
CA LEU A 96 9.80 8.11 -3.54
C LEU A 96 11.22 8.03 -4.09
N ILE A 97 11.72 9.13 -4.66
CA ILE A 97 13.08 9.19 -5.21
C ILE A 97 14.10 8.91 -4.11
N THR A 98 13.93 9.48 -2.92
CA THR A 98 14.88 9.25 -1.82
C THR A 98 14.78 7.85 -1.22
N ILE A 99 13.59 7.26 -1.10
CA ILE A 99 13.41 5.83 -0.73
C ILE A 99 14.14 4.93 -1.73
N ILE A 100 14.05 5.22 -3.03
CA ILE A 100 14.71 4.45 -4.09
C ILE A 100 16.23 4.61 -4.01
N LEU A 101 16.73 5.84 -3.86
CA LEU A 101 18.16 6.15 -3.76
C LEU A 101 18.83 5.47 -2.56
N PHE A 102 18.15 5.42 -1.42
CA PHE A 102 18.67 4.82 -0.19
C PHE A 102 18.20 3.37 0.04
N GLY A 103 17.49 2.77 -0.91
CA GLY A 103 16.99 1.38 -0.82
C GLY A 103 18.02 0.31 -1.21
N ASP A 104 19.25 0.69 -1.57
CA ASP A 104 20.34 -0.23 -2.00
C ASP A 104 19.94 -1.24 -3.10
N ILE A 105 19.09 -0.81 -4.04
CA ILE A 105 18.56 -1.67 -5.11
C ILE A 105 19.31 -1.59 -6.44
N PHE A 106 20.15 -0.58 -6.61
CA PHE A 106 20.91 -0.38 -7.84
C PHE A 106 21.94 -1.50 -7.92
N ASN A 107 21.82 -2.37 -8.94
CA ASN A 107 22.55 -3.62 -9.20
C ASN A 107 21.74 -4.92 -9.00
N ASN A 108 20.46 -4.86 -8.62
CA ASN A 108 19.62 -6.06 -8.52
C ASN A 108 18.69 -6.22 -9.74
N SER A 109 18.60 -7.43 -10.32
CA SER A 109 17.69 -7.75 -11.43
C SER A 109 16.20 -7.62 -11.04
N THR A 110 15.88 -7.62 -9.74
CA THR A 110 14.53 -7.39 -9.22
C THR A 110 14.22 -5.92 -8.89
N ALA A 111 15.13 -4.98 -9.20
CA ALA A 111 14.97 -3.56 -8.86
C ALA A 111 13.63 -2.97 -9.33
N ALA A 112 13.22 -3.24 -10.57
CA ALA A 112 11.95 -2.73 -11.10
C ALA A 112 10.72 -3.21 -10.30
N LYS A 113 10.69 -4.49 -9.89
CA LYS A 113 9.60 -5.03 -9.05
C LYS A 113 9.62 -4.41 -7.65
N TRP A 114 10.80 -4.17 -7.11
CA TRP A 114 10.97 -3.51 -5.81
C TRP A 114 10.48 -2.07 -5.85
N ILE A 115 10.86 -1.29 -6.87
CA ILE A 115 10.39 0.10 -7.08
C ILE A 115 8.87 0.14 -7.18
N LEU A 116 8.28 -0.80 -7.94
CA LEU A 116 6.83 -0.89 -8.12
C LEU A 116 6.10 -1.15 -6.79
N ARG A 117 6.63 -2.07 -5.97
CA ARG A 117 6.13 -2.35 -4.60
C ARG A 117 6.26 -1.13 -3.69
N ALA A 118 7.43 -0.50 -3.66
CA ALA A 118 7.67 0.71 -2.87
C ALA A 118 6.69 1.82 -3.25
N SER A 119 6.46 2.00 -4.55
CA SER A 119 5.54 3.01 -5.09
C SER A 119 4.11 2.73 -4.64
N ALA A 120 3.62 1.49 -4.79
CA ALA A 120 2.28 1.12 -4.35
C ALA A 120 2.08 1.27 -2.83
N PHE A 121 3.04 0.84 -2.01
CA PHE A 121 2.92 0.97 -0.55
C PHE A 121 3.07 2.41 -0.06
N CYS A 122 3.89 3.23 -0.72
CA CYS A 122 3.96 4.66 -0.44
C CYS A 122 2.64 5.36 -0.79
N LEU A 123 2.06 5.08 -1.97
CA LEU A 123 0.74 5.60 -2.34
C LEU A 123 -0.35 5.16 -1.37
N LEU A 124 -0.33 3.90 -0.90
CA LEU A 124 -1.22 3.42 0.14
C LEU A 124 -1.03 4.17 1.47
N GLY A 125 0.21 4.46 1.84
CA GLY A 125 0.53 5.28 3.01
C GLY A 125 0.01 6.72 2.89
N ILE A 126 0.06 7.31 1.70
CA ILE A 126 -0.52 8.63 1.42
C ILE A 126 -2.04 8.61 1.57
N VAL A 127 -2.71 7.56 1.06
CA VAL A 127 -4.15 7.37 1.28
C VAL A 127 -4.45 7.31 2.78
N ALA A 128 -3.69 6.55 3.57
CA ALA A 128 -3.86 6.46 5.01
C ALA A 128 -3.63 7.82 5.71
N MET A 129 -2.57 8.54 5.33
CA MET A 129 -2.23 9.86 5.85
C MET A 129 -3.37 10.86 5.60
N PHE A 130 -3.81 11.02 4.34
CA PHE A 130 -4.94 11.89 4.04
C PHE A 130 -6.23 11.44 4.71
N SER A 131 -6.49 10.14 4.79
CA SER A 131 -7.68 9.64 5.46
C SER A 131 -7.70 10.07 6.93
N SER A 132 -6.54 10.07 7.61
CA SER A 132 -6.42 10.52 9.00
C SER A 132 -6.70 12.03 9.16
N GLU A 133 -6.25 12.86 8.22
CA GLU A 133 -6.46 14.31 8.25
C GLU A 133 -7.91 14.72 7.88
N TYR A 134 -8.47 14.09 6.85
CA TYR A 134 -9.81 14.43 6.34
C TYR A 134 -10.94 14.14 7.33
N LEU A 135 -10.71 13.23 8.28
CA LEU A 135 -11.71 12.90 9.30
C LEU A 135 -12.14 14.10 10.14
N TYR A 136 -11.24 15.07 10.38
CA TYR A 136 -11.51 16.15 11.31
C TYR A 136 -11.13 17.55 10.80
N ILE A 137 -10.18 17.70 9.86
CA ILE A 137 -9.80 19.03 9.34
C ILE A 137 -11.02 19.80 8.80
N PRO A 138 -11.90 19.22 7.96
CA PRO A 138 -13.11 19.91 7.51
C PRO A 138 -13.96 20.40 8.68
N ILE A 139 -14.18 19.56 9.70
CA ILE A 139 -15.00 19.91 10.87
C ILE A 139 -14.41 21.13 11.59
N VAL A 140 -13.10 21.17 11.78
CA VAL A 140 -12.43 22.30 12.42
C VAL A 140 -12.54 23.58 11.57
N ILE A 141 -12.40 23.47 10.25
CA ILE A 141 -12.52 24.63 9.35
C ILE A 141 -13.93 25.20 9.36
N TYR A 142 -14.95 24.36 9.26
CA TYR A 142 -16.35 24.80 9.33
C TYR A 142 -16.72 25.31 10.72
N GLY A 143 -16.19 24.71 11.78
CA GLY A 143 -16.46 25.11 13.16
C GLY A 143 -15.77 26.41 13.59
N THR A 144 -14.55 26.67 13.11
CA THR A 144 -13.78 27.87 13.48
C THR A 144 -13.96 29.02 12.50
N GLY A 145 -14.42 28.76 11.27
CA GLY A 145 -14.51 29.76 10.21
C GLY A 145 -13.18 30.14 9.57
N ASN A 146 -12.05 29.77 10.18
CA ASN A 146 -10.71 30.07 9.67
C ASN A 146 -10.49 29.46 8.27
N SER A 147 -9.69 30.11 7.45
CA SER A 147 -9.23 29.52 6.19
C SER A 147 -8.07 28.56 6.44
N MET A 148 -7.88 27.59 5.55
CA MET A 148 -6.73 26.68 5.65
C MET A 148 -5.39 27.44 5.46
N TYR A 149 -5.42 28.58 4.78
CA TYR A 149 -4.29 29.50 4.68
C TYR A 149 -3.95 30.13 6.05
N GLU A 150 -4.94 30.63 6.79
CA GLU A 150 -4.74 31.19 8.14
C GLU A 150 -4.18 30.14 9.11
N ILE A 151 -4.72 28.92 9.07
CA ILE A 151 -4.24 27.80 9.89
C ILE A 151 -2.77 27.51 9.59
N ASN A 152 -2.40 27.38 8.31
CA ASN A 152 -1.01 27.10 7.91
C ASN A 152 -0.05 28.25 8.25
N ASN A 153 -0.54 29.49 8.31
CA ASN A 153 0.30 30.65 8.61
C ASN A 153 0.66 30.78 10.10
N ASN A 154 0.00 30.02 10.98
CA ASN A 154 0.30 29.89 12.39
C ASN A 154 0.85 28.48 12.69
N PRO A 155 2.17 28.30 12.84
CA PRO A 155 2.77 26.98 13.01
C PRO A 155 2.25 26.21 14.23
N PHE A 156 1.94 26.89 15.33
CA PHE A 156 1.42 26.25 16.54
C PHE A 156 -0.01 25.74 16.34
N LEU A 157 -0.84 26.52 15.64
CA LEU A 157 -2.19 26.09 15.30
C LEU A 157 -2.16 24.93 14.31
N ASN A 158 -1.29 24.99 13.30
CA ASN A 158 -1.07 23.88 12.38
C ASN A 158 -0.61 22.62 13.10
N PHE A 159 0.34 22.74 14.03
CA PHE A 159 0.79 21.61 14.85
C PHE A 159 -0.33 21.03 15.71
N ALA A 160 -1.05 21.87 16.47
CA ALA A 160 -2.18 21.42 17.29
C ALA A 160 -3.25 20.72 16.45
N LEU A 161 -3.49 21.22 15.23
CA LEU A 161 -4.42 20.61 14.30
C LEU A 161 -3.88 19.31 13.71
N SER A 162 -2.58 19.15 13.45
CA SER A 162 -2.01 17.90 12.91
C SER A 162 -1.87 16.78 13.95
N LEU A 163 -1.86 17.11 15.25
CA LEU A 163 -1.65 16.11 16.32
C LEU A 163 -2.59 14.89 16.26
N PRO A 164 -3.92 15.02 16.06
CA PRO A 164 -4.80 13.86 15.95
C PRO A 164 -4.42 12.94 14.78
N ALA A 165 -4.09 13.50 13.61
CA ALA A 165 -3.62 12.72 12.47
C ALA A 165 -2.31 11.99 12.80
N ILE A 166 -1.32 12.69 13.35
CA ILE A 166 -0.05 12.08 13.76
C ILE A 166 -0.28 10.94 14.76
N ILE A 167 -1.12 11.14 15.78
CA ILE A 167 -1.44 10.09 16.77
C ILE A 167 -2.07 8.87 16.07
N MET A 168 -3.05 9.08 15.19
CA MET A 168 -3.69 7.98 14.44
C MET A 168 -2.69 7.23 13.55
N GLN A 169 -1.81 7.95 12.87
CA GLN A 169 -0.76 7.39 12.01
C GLN A 169 0.22 6.51 12.81
N TYR A 170 0.73 7.00 13.95
CA TYR A 170 1.66 6.24 14.78
C TYR A 170 0.98 5.10 15.55
N LEU A 171 -0.31 5.22 15.89
CA LEU A 171 -1.10 4.10 16.40
C LEU A 171 -1.26 3.00 15.34
N ALA A 172 -1.56 3.38 14.09
CA ALA A 172 -1.63 2.43 12.98
C ALA A 172 -0.27 1.74 12.78
N LEU A 173 0.84 2.49 12.85
CA LEU A 173 2.18 1.95 12.79
C LEU A 173 2.46 0.95 13.92
N ALA A 174 2.10 1.30 15.16
CA ALA A 174 2.26 0.43 16.32
C ALA A 174 1.45 -0.87 16.18
N ILE A 175 0.21 -0.79 15.66
CA ILE A 175 -0.61 -1.96 15.35
C ILE A 175 0.05 -2.81 14.26
N LEU A 176 0.58 -2.20 13.20
CA LEU A 176 1.27 -2.91 12.12
C LEU A 176 2.53 -3.62 12.62
N ILE A 177 3.31 -2.99 13.50
CA ILE A 177 4.49 -3.58 14.14
C ILE A 177 4.08 -4.74 15.06
N ALA A 178 3.07 -4.53 15.92
CA ALA A 178 2.58 -5.56 16.84
C ALA A 178 1.98 -6.77 16.10
N LYS A 179 1.25 -6.53 14.99
CA LYS A 179 0.61 -7.57 14.17
C LYS A 179 1.47 -8.03 12.99
N LYS A 180 2.73 -7.57 12.89
CA LYS A 180 3.62 -7.84 11.74
C LYS A 180 3.86 -9.32 11.49
N ARG A 181 3.58 -10.17 12.48
CA ARG A 181 3.54 -11.64 12.39
C ARG A 181 2.59 -12.20 11.30
N THR A 182 1.67 -11.40 10.76
CA THR A 182 0.65 -11.84 9.77
C THR A 182 0.65 -11.12 8.41
N LEU A 183 1.15 -9.88 8.32
CA LEU A 183 0.98 -9.05 7.09
C LEU A 183 2.06 -9.27 6.02
N SER A 184 3.33 -9.44 6.41
CA SER A 184 4.44 -9.71 5.47
C SER A 184 4.29 -11.07 4.75
N LYS A 185 3.55 -12.01 5.37
CA LYS A 185 3.22 -13.32 4.82
C LYS A 185 1.90 -13.36 4.05
N THR A 186 1.24 -12.22 3.85
CA THR A 186 -0.05 -12.18 3.15
C THR A 186 0.18 -12.51 1.68
N ILE A 187 -0.13 -13.75 1.31
CA ILE A 187 -0.14 -14.27 -0.06
C ILE A 187 -0.76 -13.26 -1.06
N ILE A 188 -1.75 -12.48 -0.61
CA ILE A 188 -2.43 -11.45 -1.39
C ILE A 188 -1.46 -10.43 -2.01
N PHE A 189 -0.58 -9.79 -1.22
CA PHE A 189 0.35 -8.78 -1.77
C PHE A 189 1.36 -9.42 -2.73
N LYS A 190 1.82 -10.64 -2.40
CA LYS A 190 2.67 -11.41 -3.30
C LYS A 190 1.97 -11.63 -4.65
N THR A 191 0.71 -12.08 -4.65
CA THR A 191 -0.08 -12.27 -5.87
C THR A 191 -0.26 -10.96 -6.66
N ILE A 192 -0.56 -9.85 -5.97
CA ILE A 192 -0.70 -8.53 -6.62
C ILE A 192 0.56 -8.14 -7.38
N PHE A 193 1.74 -8.29 -6.76
CA PHE A 193 3.00 -7.84 -7.34
C PHE A 193 3.70 -8.88 -8.22
N GLU A 194 3.20 -10.11 -8.30
CA GLU A 194 3.66 -11.13 -9.25
C GLU A 194 3.05 -10.90 -10.64
N SER A 195 1.80 -10.44 -10.71
CA SER A 195 1.15 -10.08 -11.97
C SER A 195 1.38 -8.60 -12.31
N LYS A 196 1.96 -8.34 -13.49
CA LYS A 196 2.15 -6.96 -14.01
C LYS A 196 0.83 -6.21 -14.13
N LEU A 197 -0.22 -6.91 -14.57
CA LEU A 197 -1.56 -6.36 -14.75
C LEU A 197 -2.17 -5.96 -13.40
N LEU A 198 -2.17 -6.86 -12.40
CA LEU A 198 -2.71 -6.56 -11.08
C LEU A 198 -1.94 -5.41 -10.39
N SER A 199 -0.62 -5.38 -10.50
CA SER A 199 0.18 -4.31 -9.94
C SER A 199 -0.11 -2.96 -10.61
N THR A 200 -0.26 -2.93 -11.92
CA THR A 200 -0.62 -1.70 -12.67
C THR A 200 -2.01 -1.20 -12.27
N ILE A 201 -2.99 -2.10 -12.18
CA ILE A 201 -4.35 -1.77 -11.71
C ILE A 201 -4.31 -1.21 -10.29
N THR A 202 -3.54 -1.82 -9.40
CA THR A 202 -3.40 -1.36 -8.01
C THR A 202 -2.85 0.06 -7.94
N ILE A 203 -1.80 0.37 -8.70
CA ILE A 203 -1.22 1.72 -8.74
C ILE A 203 -2.21 2.72 -9.33
N PHE A 204 -2.87 2.37 -10.44
CA PHE A 204 -3.87 3.25 -11.05
C PHE A 204 -5.03 3.55 -10.09
N LEU A 205 -5.52 2.53 -9.39
CA LEU A 205 -6.56 2.67 -8.37
C LEU A 205 -6.11 3.59 -7.22
N LEU A 206 -4.90 3.42 -6.70
CA LEU A 206 -4.37 4.29 -5.65
C LEU A 206 -4.18 5.74 -6.12
N ILE A 207 -3.70 5.95 -7.35
CA ILE A 207 -3.60 7.30 -7.94
C ILE A 207 -4.99 7.93 -8.09
N PHE A 208 -5.97 7.15 -8.54
CA PHE A 208 -7.36 7.60 -8.67
C PHE A 208 -7.95 7.99 -7.31
N ASP A 209 -7.77 7.16 -6.29
CA ASP A 209 -8.22 7.43 -4.92
C ASP A 209 -7.59 8.71 -4.37
N ILE A 210 -6.28 8.89 -4.52
CA ILE A 210 -5.58 10.12 -4.11
C ILE A 210 -6.12 11.34 -4.88
N GLY A 211 -6.29 11.21 -6.20
CA GLY A 211 -6.82 12.28 -7.05
C GLY A 211 -8.25 12.69 -6.65
N LEU A 212 -9.11 11.73 -6.33
CA LEU A 212 -10.47 11.96 -5.87
C LEU A 212 -10.50 12.62 -4.49
N MET A 213 -9.70 12.12 -3.54
CA MET A 213 -9.55 12.75 -2.22
C MET A 213 -9.12 14.21 -2.36
N LEU A 214 -8.12 14.48 -3.19
CA LEU A 214 -7.65 15.84 -3.49
C LEU A 214 -8.73 16.75 -4.08
N ALA A 215 -9.46 16.26 -5.08
CA ALA A 215 -10.52 17.02 -5.73
C ALA A 215 -11.61 17.39 -4.71
N ILE A 216 -12.05 16.41 -3.92
CA ILE A 216 -13.10 16.65 -2.93
C ILE A 216 -12.60 17.52 -1.79
N GLY A 217 -11.40 17.31 -1.26
CA GLY A 217 -10.91 18.20 -0.21
C GLY A 217 -10.61 19.60 -0.69
N LYS A 218 -10.22 19.80 -1.95
CA LYS A 218 -10.21 21.16 -2.49
C LYS A 218 -11.58 21.81 -2.33
N LEU A 219 -12.64 21.13 -2.77
CA LEU A 219 -14.01 21.65 -2.67
C LEU A 219 -14.45 21.85 -1.21
N VAL A 220 -14.18 20.87 -0.34
CA VAL A 220 -14.67 20.86 1.04
C VAL A 220 -13.86 21.74 1.97
N VAL A 221 -12.53 21.70 1.90
CA VAL A 221 -11.61 22.41 2.80
C VAL A 221 -11.28 23.81 2.30
N PHE A 222 -11.02 23.99 0.99
CA PHE A 222 -10.57 25.27 0.44
C PHE A 222 -11.74 26.10 -0.10
N ASP A 223 -12.60 25.51 -0.92
CA ASP A 223 -13.73 26.24 -1.55
C ASP A 223 -14.96 26.32 -0.64
N LYS A 224 -14.92 25.63 0.52
CA LYS A 224 -15.95 25.63 1.56
C LYS A 224 -17.37 25.38 1.03
N ILE A 225 -17.54 24.52 0.02
CA ILE A 225 -18.84 24.38 -0.67
C ILE A 225 -19.98 23.93 0.25
N LEU A 226 -19.65 23.31 1.38
CA LEU A 226 -20.63 22.75 2.31
C LEU A 226 -21.12 23.75 3.37
N ILE A 227 -20.63 24.99 3.38
CA ILE A 227 -20.88 25.97 4.45
C ILE A 227 -22.37 26.30 4.64
N ASN A 228 -23.14 26.26 3.55
CA ASN A 228 -24.57 26.57 3.56
C ASN A 228 -25.47 25.35 3.81
N TYR A 229 -24.87 24.17 3.99
CA TYR A 229 -25.61 22.92 4.25
C TYR A 229 -25.67 22.64 5.75
N SER A 230 -26.66 21.84 6.17
CA SER A 230 -26.77 21.41 7.56
C SER A 230 -25.57 20.54 7.98
N LEU A 231 -25.22 20.58 9.26
CA LEU A 231 -24.11 19.80 9.82
C LEU A 231 -24.21 18.30 9.49
N PHE A 232 -25.42 17.76 9.44
CA PHE A 232 -25.65 16.36 9.05
C PHE A 232 -25.18 16.08 7.61
N VAL A 233 -25.51 16.95 6.65
CA VAL A 233 -25.08 16.81 5.25
C VAL A 233 -23.56 16.97 5.15
N GLN A 234 -22.98 17.92 5.90
CA GLN A 234 -21.53 18.11 5.96
C GLN A 234 -20.82 16.82 6.41
N LEU A 235 -21.25 16.24 7.54
CA LEU A 235 -20.69 14.99 8.07
C LEU A 235 -20.85 13.82 7.10
N LEU A 236 -22.02 13.69 6.46
CA LEU A 236 -22.27 12.62 5.49
C LEU A 236 -21.29 12.69 4.32
N VAL A 237 -21.08 13.88 3.75
CA VAL A 237 -20.14 14.07 2.64
C VAL A 237 -18.71 13.75 3.10
N ILE A 238 -18.28 14.27 4.25
CA ILE A 238 -16.93 14.03 4.79
C ILE A 238 -16.68 12.53 5.01
N ILE A 239 -17.60 11.83 5.69
CA ILE A 239 -17.48 10.39 5.94
C ILE A 239 -17.48 9.60 4.62
N SER A 240 -18.32 9.96 3.66
CA SER A 240 -18.38 9.27 2.36
C SER A 240 -17.07 9.41 1.57
N THR A 241 -16.47 10.61 1.58
CA THR A 241 -15.16 10.86 0.94
C THR A 241 -14.05 10.02 1.57
N PHE A 242 -14.07 9.88 2.89
CA PHE A 242 -13.12 9.05 3.63
C PHE A 242 -13.33 7.54 3.37
N LEU A 243 -14.58 7.06 3.36
CA LEU A 243 -14.87 5.64 3.19
C LEU A 243 -14.61 5.14 1.77
N PHE A 244 -14.76 5.99 0.75
CA PHE A 244 -14.59 5.61 -0.64
C PHE A 244 -13.24 4.93 -0.97
N PRO A 245 -12.06 5.53 -0.69
CA PRO A 245 -10.78 4.88 -0.97
C PRO A 245 -10.58 3.61 -0.15
N ILE A 246 -11.06 3.57 1.10
CA ILE A 246 -10.99 2.39 1.97
C ILE A 246 -11.78 1.23 1.36
N LEU A 247 -12.99 1.50 0.86
CA LEU A 247 -13.84 0.51 0.20
C LEU A 247 -13.19 0.03 -1.10
N ASN A 248 -12.63 0.92 -1.93
CA ASN A 248 -11.96 0.55 -3.17
C ASN A 248 -10.78 -0.41 -2.92
N ILE A 249 -9.91 -0.07 -1.97
CA ILE A 249 -8.77 -0.92 -1.59
C ILE A 249 -9.26 -2.25 -0.99
N SER A 250 -10.30 -2.23 -0.16
CA SER A 250 -10.86 -3.43 0.46
C SER A 250 -11.45 -4.39 -0.59
N VAL A 251 -12.18 -3.87 -1.58
CA VAL A 251 -12.73 -4.65 -2.69
C VAL A 251 -11.61 -5.27 -3.53
N LEU A 252 -10.54 -4.54 -3.81
CA LEU A 252 -9.37 -5.07 -4.52
C LEU A 252 -8.73 -6.23 -3.75
N ILE A 253 -8.43 -6.02 -2.47
CA ILE A 253 -7.81 -7.04 -1.59
C ILE A 253 -8.71 -8.29 -1.52
N TRP A 254 -10.02 -8.12 -1.33
CA TRP A 254 -10.96 -9.24 -1.27
C TRP A 254 -11.04 -9.97 -2.60
N SER A 255 -11.09 -9.25 -3.72
CA SER A 255 -11.16 -9.83 -5.06
C SER A 255 -9.93 -10.69 -5.35
N VAL A 256 -8.73 -10.19 -5.05
CA VAL A 256 -7.49 -10.95 -5.18
C VAL A 256 -7.50 -12.16 -4.25
N TYR A 257 -7.85 -11.97 -2.98
CA TYR A 257 -7.94 -13.08 -2.03
C TYR A 257 -8.86 -14.20 -2.51
N TYR A 258 -10.04 -13.84 -3.01
CA TYR A 258 -11.01 -14.79 -3.55
C TYR A 258 -10.47 -15.55 -4.77
N ILE A 259 -9.84 -14.85 -5.71
CA ILE A 259 -9.22 -15.46 -6.91
C ILE A 259 -8.10 -16.41 -6.50
N SER A 260 -7.17 -15.96 -5.65
CA SER A 260 -6.06 -16.78 -5.17
C SER A 260 -6.53 -18.03 -4.42
N ASN A 261 -7.57 -17.91 -3.59
CA ASN A 261 -8.09 -19.05 -2.85
C ASN A 261 -8.78 -20.06 -3.78
N LYS A 262 -9.49 -19.57 -4.80
CA LYS A 262 -10.09 -20.41 -5.83
C LYS A 262 -9.04 -21.14 -6.67
N GLU A 263 -7.93 -20.48 -7.00
CA GLU A 263 -6.80 -21.12 -7.70
C GLU A 263 -6.15 -22.21 -6.87
N LYS A 264 -5.91 -21.97 -5.57
CA LYS A 264 -5.38 -23.00 -4.66
C LYS A 264 -6.29 -24.22 -4.55
N SER A 265 -7.59 -24.01 -4.31
CA SER A 265 -8.55 -25.11 -4.23
C SER A 265 -8.63 -25.90 -5.55
N ARG A 266 -8.43 -25.24 -6.70
CA ARG A 266 -8.36 -25.90 -8.01
C ARG A 266 -7.10 -26.72 -8.19
N GLN A 267 -5.95 -26.25 -7.70
CA GLN A 267 -4.68 -26.98 -7.71
C GLN A 267 -4.73 -28.20 -6.79
N GLU A 268 -5.32 -28.05 -5.59
CA GLU A 268 -5.53 -29.15 -4.64
C GLU A 268 -6.38 -30.25 -5.28
N LYS A 269 -7.53 -29.91 -5.88
CA LYS A 269 -8.37 -30.88 -6.59
C LYS A 269 -7.64 -31.60 -7.73
N ALA A 270 -6.83 -30.87 -8.51
CA ALA A 270 -6.05 -31.48 -9.58
C ALA A 270 -4.97 -32.43 -9.02
N SER A 271 -4.30 -32.03 -7.94
CA SER A 271 -3.31 -32.85 -7.24
C SER A 271 -3.93 -34.11 -6.64
N ASP A 272 -5.11 -33.99 -6.02
CA ASP A 272 -5.85 -35.13 -5.47
C ASP A 272 -6.30 -36.09 -6.57
N SER A 273 -6.78 -35.58 -7.71
CA SER A 273 -7.10 -36.41 -8.88
C SER A 273 -5.88 -37.17 -9.41
N ILE A 274 -4.73 -36.50 -9.53
CA ILE A 274 -3.47 -37.14 -9.96
C ILE A 274 -3.04 -38.22 -8.95
N ARG A 275 -3.15 -37.93 -7.65
CA ARG A 275 -2.81 -38.90 -6.59
C ARG A 275 -3.72 -40.12 -6.62
N CYS A 276 -5.03 -39.92 -6.74
CA CYS A 276 -6.00 -41.01 -6.91
C CYS A 276 -5.69 -41.85 -8.15
N LEU A 277 -5.25 -41.23 -9.26
CA LEU A 277 -4.83 -41.96 -10.45
C LEU A 277 -3.59 -42.81 -10.19
N ILE A 278 -2.57 -42.27 -9.50
CA ILE A 278 -1.35 -43.01 -9.15
C ILE A 278 -1.69 -44.20 -8.24
N GLU A 279 -2.56 -44.03 -7.25
CA GLU A 279 -2.99 -45.11 -6.34
C GLU A 279 -3.78 -46.20 -7.09
N LYS A 280 -4.63 -45.84 -8.07
CA LYS A 280 -5.29 -46.79 -8.97
C LYS A 280 -4.31 -47.55 -9.86
N ILE A 281 -3.25 -46.90 -10.36
CA ILE A 281 -2.20 -47.54 -11.15
C ILE A 281 -1.43 -48.55 -10.31
N GLN A 282 -1.04 -48.17 -9.08
CA GLN A 282 -0.31 -49.07 -8.17
C GLN A 282 -1.14 -50.30 -7.80
N SER A 283 -2.40 -50.10 -7.39
CA SER A 283 -3.29 -51.22 -7.06
C SER A 283 -3.58 -52.15 -8.24
N SER A 284 -3.75 -51.61 -9.46
CA SER A 284 -3.94 -52.44 -10.66
C SER A 284 -2.67 -53.16 -11.14
N MET A 285 -1.48 -52.65 -10.80
CA MET A 285 -0.21 -53.37 -11.00
C MET A 285 0.02 -54.47 -9.97
N ASP A 286 -0.45 -54.27 -8.73
CA ASP A 286 -0.32 -55.25 -7.64
C ASP A 286 -1.34 -56.40 -7.74
N GLU A 287 -2.54 -56.15 -8.28
CA GLU A 287 -3.61 -57.16 -8.41
C GLU A 287 -3.48 -58.06 -9.65
N ASP A 288 -2.76 -57.64 -10.70
CA ASP A 288 -2.96 -58.23 -12.03
C ASP A 288 -1.68 -58.76 -12.68
N ASN A 289 -1.29 -59.97 -12.27
CA ASN A 289 -0.24 -60.74 -12.93
C ASN A 289 -0.77 -61.63 -14.09
N ASN A 290 -2.07 -61.55 -14.48
CA ASN A 290 -2.62 -62.49 -15.46
C ASN A 290 -3.72 -62.01 -16.45
N ASN A 291 -4.21 -60.75 -16.45
CA ASN A 291 -5.27 -60.33 -17.40
C ASN A 291 -4.94 -59.09 -18.26
N ALA A 292 -4.27 -59.30 -19.40
CA ALA A 292 -3.92 -58.26 -20.38
C ALA A 292 -5.12 -57.45 -20.93
N GLY A 293 -6.34 -58.02 -20.95
CA GLY A 293 -7.55 -57.33 -21.38
C GLY A 293 -8.06 -56.27 -20.39
N GLN A 294 -7.87 -56.52 -19.10
CA GLN A 294 -8.29 -55.64 -18.00
C GLN A 294 -7.32 -54.48 -17.84
N ILE A 295 -6.02 -54.75 -18.02
CA ILE A 295 -4.96 -53.74 -18.14
C ILE A 295 -5.24 -52.75 -19.29
N LYS A 296 -5.72 -53.24 -20.45
CA LYS A 296 -6.03 -52.38 -21.61
C LYS A 296 -7.22 -51.45 -21.37
N LEU A 297 -8.25 -51.92 -20.68
CA LEU A 297 -9.41 -51.10 -20.29
C LEU A 297 -9.04 -50.06 -19.23
N ASN A 298 -8.25 -50.47 -18.23
CA ASN A 298 -7.74 -49.57 -17.20
C ASN A 298 -6.82 -48.49 -17.78
N MET A 299 -6.01 -48.83 -18.79
CA MET A 299 -5.18 -47.88 -19.54
C MET A 299 -6.00 -46.92 -20.40
N LEU A 300 -7.15 -47.35 -20.94
CA LEU A 300 -8.05 -46.51 -21.73
C LEU A 300 -8.79 -45.50 -20.84
N SER A 301 -9.34 -45.94 -19.70
CA SER A 301 -9.91 -45.02 -18.71
C SER A 301 -8.86 -44.06 -18.17
N PHE A 302 -7.63 -44.54 -17.95
CA PHE A 302 -6.50 -43.72 -17.53
C PHE A 302 -6.12 -42.64 -18.53
N ASN A 303 -6.10 -42.96 -19.83
CA ASN A 303 -5.80 -41.98 -20.87
C ASN A 303 -6.88 -40.90 -20.95
N TYR A 304 -8.14 -41.25 -20.68
CA TYR A 304 -9.25 -40.31 -20.61
C TYR A 304 -9.13 -39.37 -19.41
N ASP A 305 -8.85 -39.91 -18.22
CA ASP A 305 -8.66 -39.12 -17.00
C ASP A 305 -7.41 -38.20 -17.10
N LEU A 306 -6.34 -38.66 -17.75
CA LEU A 306 -5.17 -37.84 -18.06
C LEU A 306 -5.47 -36.74 -19.07
N LEU A 307 -6.26 -37.03 -20.12
CA LEU A 307 -6.68 -36.03 -21.09
C LEU A 307 -7.56 -34.97 -20.44
N GLU A 308 -8.45 -35.35 -19.51
CA GLU A 308 -9.27 -34.41 -18.75
C GLU A 308 -8.41 -33.51 -17.86
N ILE A 309 -7.41 -34.06 -17.17
CA ILE A 309 -6.46 -33.27 -16.38
C ILE A 309 -5.58 -32.39 -17.28
N ALA A 310 -5.12 -32.90 -18.42
CA ALA A 310 -4.30 -32.17 -19.37
C ALA A 310 -5.08 -31.02 -20.02
N ASP A 311 -6.34 -31.22 -20.38
CA ASP A 311 -7.23 -30.15 -20.85
C ASP A 311 -7.53 -29.14 -19.75
N TYR A 312 -7.76 -29.59 -18.52
CA TYR A 312 -7.93 -28.71 -17.36
C TYR A 312 -6.70 -27.83 -17.09
N LEU A 313 -5.49 -28.37 -17.24
CA LEU A 313 -4.22 -27.65 -17.08
C LEU A 313 -3.87 -26.77 -18.30
N SER A 314 -4.12 -27.25 -19.53
CA SER A 314 -3.80 -26.52 -20.77
C SER A 314 -4.71 -25.30 -20.97
N THR A 315 -5.99 -25.41 -20.58
CA THR A 315 -6.94 -24.29 -20.60
C THR A 315 -6.55 -23.20 -19.58
N ASN A 316 -5.82 -23.57 -18.51
CA ASN A 316 -5.27 -22.63 -17.53
C ASN A 316 -3.96 -21.98 -18.00
N ASN A 317 -3.04 -22.71 -18.64
CA ASN A 317 -1.80 -22.12 -19.17
C ASN A 317 -2.07 -21.08 -20.28
N LYS A 318 -3.02 -21.36 -21.19
CA LYS A 318 -3.43 -20.38 -22.22
C LYS A 318 -4.13 -19.13 -21.65
N LYS A 319 -4.71 -19.20 -20.44
CA LYS A 319 -5.30 -18.04 -19.75
C LYS A 319 -4.26 -17.27 -18.93
N GLY A 320 -3.23 -17.95 -18.41
CA GLY A 320 -2.09 -17.32 -17.74
C GLY A 320 -1.20 -16.50 -18.70
N GLU A 321 -0.92 -17.03 -19.89
CA GLU A 321 -0.11 -16.32 -20.90
C GLU A 321 -0.80 -15.06 -21.43
N ARG A 322 -2.12 -15.10 -21.66
CA ARG A 322 -2.92 -13.92 -22.07
C ARG A 322 -3.07 -12.83 -21.00
N SER A 323 -2.65 -13.08 -19.76
CA SER A 323 -2.68 -12.11 -18.66
C SER A 323 -1.32 -11.46 -18.37
N ASN A 324 -0.27 -11.93 -19.05
CA ASN A 324 1.12 -11.46 -18.92
C ASN A 324 1.62 -10.68 -20.15
N GLU A 325 0.84 -10.65 -21.24
CA GLU A 325 0.96 -9.70 -22.36
C GLU A 325 0.14 -8.43 -22.08
#